data_AF-A0A4R2NSW6-F1
#
_entry.id   AF-A0A4R2NSW6-F1
#
_cell.length_a   1.000
_cell.length_b   1.000
_cell.length_c   1.000
_cell.angle_alpha   90.00
_cell.angle_beta   90.00
_cell.angle_gamma   90.00
#
_symmetry.space_group_name_H-M   'P 1'
#
loop_
_entity.id
_entity.type
_entity.pdbx_description
1 polymer ?
#
loop_
_entity_poly.entity_id
_entity_poly.type
_entity_poly.pdbx_seq_one_letter_code
_entity_poly.pdbx_strand_id
1 'polypeptide(L)'
;MKLFKIIPALVLVCFNIHFAFAQEISKEDKKQIKMQEEEIRVNEEMLVSGVKGLSRIKDRLEKDKSKGKISNEEVERKEGIIRNVESRLSSLEEKIAKQKQELIDFKKSLHIAVEESQDVAIIEKETVENSNSDIKEREAELQLAKQKLAQQIKESEEAFKRQQEALLKKNEELSKLDNKLKAEKKAIKDKLTEENRKKIMEYEDDISVNEEMLLSGREGLNREKEKLEAAKKEGSLDKEAIVRKTSVIERIEKRLNKIEREIETKKEAIKKLKGA
;
A
#
# COMPACT_ATOMS: atom_id res chain seq x y z
N MET A 1 17.25 -16.66 22.14
CA MET A 1 15.83 -16.71 22.54
C MET A 1 15.15 -17.89 21.85
N LYS A 2 13.82 -18.05 21.97
CA LYS A 2 13.04 -19.27 21.63
C LYS A 2 13.37 -19.90 20.27
N LEU A 3 13.41 -21.23 20.22
CA LEU A 3 13.59 -22.00 18.98
C LEU A 3 12.35 -21.91 18.08
N PHE A 4 12.55 -21.84 16.76
CA PHE A 4 11.52 -22.20 15.77
C PHE A 4 11.94 -23.48 15.05
N LYS A 5 11.12 -24.53 15.17
CA LYS A 5 11.33 -25.84 14.54
C LYS A 5 10.73 -25.82 13.13
N ILE A 6 11.55 -25.74 12.09
CA ILE A 6 11.08 -25.70 10.68
C ILE A 6 11.72 -26.81 9.82
N ILE A 7 11.89 -28.00 10.40
CA ILE A 7 12.25 -29.28 9.72
C ILE A 7 11.67 -30.43 10.57
N PRO A 8 11.05 -31.49 10.03
CA PRO A 8 10.27 -31.60 8.79
C PRO A 8 8.87 -32.25 9.03
N ALA A 9 7.77 -31.52 8.81
CA ALA A 9 6.40 -32.08 8.95
C ALA A 9 5.54 -32.00 7.67
N LEU A 10 6.02 -31.33 6.62
CA LEU A 10 5.23 -30.87 5.47
C LEU A 10 4.95 -31.95 4.38
N VAL A 11 4.95 -33.24 4.74
CA VAL A 11 4.87 -34.37 3.78
C VAL A 11 3.69 -35.31 4.06
N LEU A 12 3.02 -35.20 5.21
CA LEU A 12 2.05 -36.20 5.69
C LEU A 12 0.59 -35.72 5.84
N VAL A 13 0.17 -34.70 5.09
CA VAL A 13 -1.23 -34.19 5.12
C VAL A 13 -1.81 -34.00 3.69
N CYS A 14 -1.58 -34.99 2.82
CA CYS A 14 -2.03 -34.94 1.41
C CYS A 14 -3.24 -35.83 1.09
N PHE A 15 -3.81 -36.54 2.08
CA PHE A 15 -4.97 -37.42 1.89
C PHE A 15 -5.96 -37.29 3.06
N ASN A 16 -7.10 -36.64 2.81
CA ASN A 16 -8.45 -36.94 3.37
C ASN A 16 -9.44 -35.78 3.10
N ILE A 17 -9.80 -35.55 1.83
CA ILE A 17 -10.96 -34.70 1.45
C ILE A 17 -12.22 -35.56 1.20
N HIS A 18 -12.08 -36.89 1.13
CA HIS A 18 -13.20 -37.82 1.00
C HIS A 18 -13.91 -38.06 2.34
N PHE A 19 -14.70 -37.09 2.79
CA PHE A 19 -15.75 -37.32 3.79
C PHE A 19 -17.14 -37.21 3.13
N ALA A 20 -17.89 -38.31 3.17
CA ALA A 20 -19.17 -38.41 2.47
C ALA A 20 -20.31 -37.80 3.27
N PHE A 21 -21.07 -36.89 2.64
CA PHE A 21 -22.37 -36.41 3.13
C PHE A 21 -23.40 -36.52 2.01
N ALA A 22 -24.37 -37.42 2.20
CA ALA A 22 -25.36 -37.78 1.20
C ALA A 22 -26.69 -37.02 1.41
N GLN A 23 -26.69 -35.73 1.07
CA GLN A 23 -27.91 -34.96 0.78
C GLN A 23 -27.70 -34.19 -0.53
N GLU A 24 -28.80 -33.78 -1.18
CA GLU A 24 -28.76 -33.16 -2.51
C GLU A 24 -28.35 -31.67 -2.48
N ILE A 25 -27.09 -31.43 -2.12
CA ILE A 25 -26.36 -30.21 -2.53
C ILE A 25 -26.58 -30.01 -4.04
N SER A 26 -26.94 -28.80 -4.48
CA SER A 26 -27.33 -28.58 -5.89
C SER A 26 -26.17 -28.84 -6.86
N LYS A 27 -26.46 -28.96 -8.17
CA LYS A 27 -25.42 -29.13 -9.20
C LYS A 27 -24.49 -27.91 -9.25
N GLU A 28 -25.05 -26.72 -9.05
CA GLU A 28 -24.35 -25.44 -8.99
C GLU A 28 -23.47 -25.33 -7.74
N ASP A 29 -23.98 -25.68 -6.55
CA ASP A 29 -23.19 -25.69 -5.31
C ASP A 29 -22.05 -26.72 -5.37
N LYS A 30 -22.32 -27.93 -5.88
CA LYS A 30 -21.30 -28.97 -6.15
C LYS A 30 -20.22 -28.49 -7.12
N LYS A 31 -20.59 -27.62 -8.08
CA LYS A 31 -19.67 -27.01 -9.05
C LYS A 31 -18.85 -25.88 -8.42
N GLN A 32 -19.45 -25.06 -7.57
CA GLN A 32 -18.78 -23.99 -6.82
C GLN A 32 -17.76 -24.56 -5.82
N ILE A 33 -18.14 -25.57 -5.03
CA ILE A 33 -17.25 -26.29 -4.10
C ILE A 33 -16.02 -26.83 -4.84
N LYS A 34 -16.22 -27.57 -5.94
CA LYS A 34 -15.11 -28.11 -6.74
C LYS A 34 -14.22 -27.02 -7.36
N MET A 35 -14.77 -25.86 -7.67
CA MET A 35 -14.03 -24.74 -8.22
C MET A 35 -13.15 -24.06 -7.15
N GLN A 36 -13.65 -23.94 -5.93
CA GLN A 36 -12.89 -23.47 -4.77
C GLN A 36 -11.82 -24.47 -4.33
N GLU A 37 -12.09 -25.79 -4.38
CA GLU A 37 -11.11 -26.85 -4.12
C GLU A 37 -9.95 -26.85 -5.13
N GLU A 38 -10.23 -26.65 -6.42
CA GLU A 38 -9.20 -26.50 -7.47
C GLU A 38 -8.38 -25.21 -7.28
N GLU A 39 -9.02 -24.09 -6.88
CA GLU A 39 -8.31 -22.84 -6.58
C GLU A 39 -7.37 -22.98 -5.37
N ILE A 40 -7.84 -23.64 -4.30
CA ILE A 40 -7.02 -23.95 -3.12
C ILE A 40 -5.80 -24.77 -3.53
N ARG A 41 -5.95 -25.84 -4.33
CA ARG A 41 -4.80 -26.66 -4.76
C ARG A 41 -3.81 -25.84 -5.61
N VAL A 42 -4.30 -24.99 -6.51
CA VAL A 42 -3.46 -24.09 -7.32
C VAL A 42 -2.69 -23.09 -6.45
N ASN A 43 -3.30 -22.59 -5.37
CA ASN A 43 -2.64 -21.70 -4.41
C ASN A 43 -1.61 -22.46 -3.55
N GLU A 44 -1.86 -23.71 -3.18
CA GLU A 44 -0.88 -24.60 -2.52
C GLU A 44 0.33 -24.92 -3.41
N GLU A 45 0.11 -25.26 -4.69
CA GLU A 45 1.16 -25.45 -5.69
C GLU A 45 2.02 -24.17 -5.84
N MET A 46 1.38 -22.99 -5.81
CA MET A 46 2.06 -21.69 -5.84
C MET A 46 2.86 -21.41 -4.55
N LEU A 47 2.33 -21.76 -3.36
CA LEU A 47 3.04 -21.63 -2.09
C LEU A 47 4.30 -22.52 -2.06
N VAL A 48 4.18 -23.79 -2.45
CA VAL A 48 5.30 -24.75 -2.52
C VAL A 48 6.36 -24.29 -3.54
N SER A 49 5.95 -23.71 -4.66
CA SER A 49 6.88 -23.10 -5.64
C SER A 49 7.58 -21.86 -5.06
N GLY A 50 6.83 -20.98 -4.38
CA GLY A 50 7.33 -19.78 -3.74
C GLY A 50 8.36 -20.05 -2.65
N VAL A 51 8.14 -21.05 -1.79
CA VAL A 51 9.11 -21.48 -0.76
C VAL A 51 10.41 -21.99 -1.40
N LYS A 52 10.33 -22.73 -2.52
CA LYS A 52 11.52 -23.14 -3.31
C LYS A 52 12.21 -21.95 -3.99
N GLY A 53 11.45 -20.92 -4.39
CA GLY A 53 11.99 -19.63 -4.84
C GLY A 53 12.79 -18.92 -3.76
N LEU A 54 12.19 -18.74 -2.59
CA LEU A 54 12.79 -18.10 -1.41
C LEU A 54 14.10 -18.78 -0.99
N SER A 55 14.16 -20.12 -0.94
CA SER A 55 15.40 -20.85 -0.63
C SER A 55 16.53 -20.45 -1.58
N ARG A 56 16.28 -20.45 -2.89
CA ARG A 56 17.28 -20.09 -3.91
C ARG A 56 17.75 -18.63 -3.80
N ILE A 57 16.93 -17.73 -3.26
CA ILE A 57 17.31 -16.33 -3.00
C ILE A 57 18.22 -16.25 -1.76
N LYS A 58 17.88 -16.97 -0.67
CA LYS A 58 18.74 -17.10 0.52
C LYS A 58 20.10 -17.70 0.16
N ASP A 59 20.12 -18.82 -0.56
CA ASP A 59 21.34 -19.50 -1.01
C ASP A 59 22.26 -18.59 -1.84
N ARG A 60 21.67 -17.69 -2.65
CA ARG A 60 22.41 -16.70 -3.46
C ARG A 60 22.98 -15.60 -2.59
N LEU A 61 22.18 -15.01 -1.68
CA LEU A 61 22.65 -13.97 -0.77
C LEU A 61 23.80 -14.47 0.12
N GLU A 62 23.72 -15.69 0.64
CA GLU A 62 24.79 -16.28 1.46
C GLU A 62 26.07 -16.53 0.64
N LYS A 63 25.94 -16.92 -0.63
CA LYS A 63 27.07 -17.05 -1.57
C LYS A 63 27.65 -15.70 -2.03
N ASP A 64 26.86 -14.63 -2.05
CA ASP A 64 27.35 -13.27 -2.34
C ASP A 64 28.12 -12.71 -1.12
N LYS A 65 27.54 -12.86 0.09
CA LYS A 65 28.15 -12.49 1.38
C LYS A 65 29.50 -13.18 1.60
N SER A 66 29.53 -14.51 1.53
CA SER A 66 30.74 -15.32 1.78
C SER A 66 31.86 -15.10 0.75
N LYS A 67 31.57 -14.46 -0.39
CA LYS A 67 32.56 -14.08 -1.41
C LYS A 67 32.93 -12.59 -1.38
N GLY A 68 32.40 -11.81 -0.44
CA GLY A 68 32.64 -10.36 -0.33
C GLY A 68 32.20 -9.56 -1.57
N LYS A 69 31.22 -10.06 -2.34
CA LYS A 69 30.83 -9.50 -3.64
C LYS A 69 29.73 -8.43 -3.57
N ILE A 70 29.40 -7.97 -2.37
CA ILE A 70 28.19 -7.21 -2.08
C ILE A 70 28.44 -6.29 -0.89
N SER A 71 27.90 -5.07 -0.94
CA SER A 71 27.97 -4.11 0.17
C SER A 71 27.00 -4.46 1.32
N ASN A 72 27.23 -3.91 2.51
CA ASN A 72 26.32 -4.09 3.64
C ASN A 72 24.91 -3.52 3.35
N GLU A 73 24.81 -2.41 2.61
CA GLU A 73 23.54 -1.79 2.22
C GLU A 73 22.74 -2.68 1.26
N GLU A 74 23.41 -3.30 0.27
CA GLU A 74 22.79 -4.29 -0.62
C GLU A 74 22.43 -5.59 0.10
N VAL A 75 23.20 -5.99 1.13
CA VAL A 75 22.86 -7.10 2.02
C VAL A 75 21.56 -6.81 2.77
N GLU A 76 21.44 -5.66 3.42
CA GLU A 76 20.22 -5.27 4.13
C GLU A 76 19.02 -5.17 3.17
N ARG A 77 19.21 -4.62 1.97
CA ARG A 77 18.18 -4.62 0.91
C ARG A 77 17.74 -6.04 0.53
N LYS A 78 18.69 -6.96 0.27
CA LYS A 78 18.35 -8.35 -0.10
C LYS A 78 17.72 -9.12 1.07
N GLU A 79 18.08 -8.82 2.32
CA GLU A 79 17.36 -9.35 3.49
C GLU A 79 15.95 -8.78 3.63
N GLY A 80 15.74 -7.50 3.34
CA GLY A 80 14.40 -6.90 3.27
C GLY A 80 13.51 -7.61 2.25
N ILE A 81 14.05 -7.88 1.06
CA ILE A 81 13.36 -8.68 0.03
C ILE A 81 13.02 -10.09 0.55
N ILE A 82 13.96 -10.77 1.22
CA ILE A 82 13.72 -12.10 1.81
C ILE A 82 12.60 -12.06 2.85
N ARG A 83 12.60 -11.09 3.78
CA ARG A 83 11.56 -10.91 4.80
C ARG A 83 10.20 -10.57 4.18
N ASN A 84 10.18 -9.77 3.11
CA ASN A 84 8.96 -9.46 2.36
C ASN A 84 8.41 -10.66 1.60
N VAL A 85 9.26 -11.52 1.02
CA VAL A 85 8.84 -12.78 0.40
C VAL A 85 8.35 -13.78 1.45
N GLU A 86 9.01 -13.88 2.61
CA GLU A 86 8.52 -14.65 3.76
C GLU A 86 7.13 -14.18 4.19
N SER A 87 6.94 -12.88 4.41
CA SER A 87 5.65 -12.28 4.73
C SER A 87 4.59 -12.55 3.65
N ARG A 88 4.91 -12.41 2.36
CA ARG A 88 3.97 -12.71 1.26
C ARG A 88 3.62 -14.19 1.17
N LEU A 89 4.53 -15.10 1.55
CA LEU A 89 4.27 -16.55 1.59
C LEU A 89 3.44 -16.94 2.83
N SER A 90 3.74 -16.38 4.01
CA SER A 90 2.88 -16.54 5.19
C SER A 90 1.47 -15.97 4.95
N SER A 91 1.35 -14.80 4.31
CA SER A 91 0.05 -14.27 3.88
C SER A 91 -0.65 -15.11 2.81
N LEU A 92 0.08 -15.93 2.03
CA LEU A 92 -0.52 -16.89 1.09
C LEU A 92 -0.96 -18.16 1.81
N GLU A 93 -0.18 -18.65 2.78
CA GLU A 93 -0.55 -19.76 3.68
C GLU A 93 -1.78 -19.41 4.52
N GLU A 94 -1.81 -18.22 5.13
CA GLU A 94 -2.98 -17.66 5.83
C GLU A 94 -4.18 -17.51 4.89
N LYS A 95 -3.97 -17.09 3.63
CA LYS A 95 -5.06 -17.05 2.63
C LYS A 95 -5.55 -18.43 2.24
N ILE A 96 -4.69 -19.43 2.11
CA ILE A 96 -5.09 -20.82 1.84
C ILE A 96 -5.86 -21.40 3.03
N ALA A 97 -5.39 -21.15 4.26
CA ALA A 97 -6.11 -21.50 5.48
C ALA A 97 -7.47 -20.79 5.56
N LYS A 98 -7.52 -19.48 5.23
CA LYS A 98 -8.75 -18.70 5.18
C LYS A 98 -9.69 -19.16 4.06
N GLN A 99 -9.19 -19.54 2.88
CA GLN A 99 -10.02 -20.10 1.79
C GLN A 99 -10.58 -21.48 2.16
N LYS A 100 -9.81 -22.33 2.84
CA LYS A 100 -10.31 -23.60 3.41
C LYS A 100 -11.36 -23.35 4.49
N GLN A 101 -11.12 -22.38 5.36
CA GLN A 101 -12.05 -22.00 6.43
C GLN A 101 -13.31 -21.32 5.87
N GLU A 102 -13.21 -20.48 4.85
CA GLU A 102 -14.33 -19.91 4.10
C GLU A 102 -15.08 -20.96 3.29
N LEU A 103 -14.42 -22.00 2.78
CA LEU A 103 -15.12 -23.15 2.19
C LEU A 103 -15.88 -23.97 3.25
N ILE A 104 -15.39 -24.02 4.49
CA ILE A 104 -16.06 -24.64 5.64
C ILE A 104 -17.19 -23.74 6.17
N ASP A 105 -17.00 -22.43 6.18
CA ASP A 105 -17.91 -21.47 6.77
C ASP A 105 -18.95 -20.96 5.77
N PHE A 106 -18.70 -20.95 4.45
CA PHE A 106 -19.73 -20.81 3.41
C PHE A 106 -20.74 -21.96 3.48
N LYS A 107 -20.27 -23.18 3.78
CA LYS A 107 -21.14 -24.35 4.07
C LYS A 107 -21.95 -24.18 5.37
N LYS A 108 -21.65 -23.18 6.22
CA LYS A 108 -22.42 -22.81 7.42
C LYS A 108 -23.20 -21.50 7.27
N SER A 109 -22.71 -20.54 6.51
CA SER A 109 -23.16 -19.13 6.48
C SER A 109 -24.40 -18.92 5.62
N LEU A 110 -25.08 -20.00 5.24
CA LEU A 110 -26.45 -20.05 4.76
C LEU A 110 -27.48 -19.58 5.85
N HIS A 111 -27.05 -18.84 6.88
CA HIS A 111 -27.76 -18.60 8.16
C HIS A 111 -27.62 -17.17 8.81
N ILE A 112 -27.08 -16.12 8.13
CA ILE A 112 -27.40 -14.66 8.31
C ILE A 112 -26.79 -13.84 9.53
N ALA A 113 -26.78 -12.47 9.51
CA ALA A 113 -26.08 -11.48 10.41
C ALA A 113 -26.64 -9.99 10.41
N VAL A 114 -25.97 -8.95 11.05
CA VAL A 114 -25.90 -7.44 10.77
C VAL A 114 -26.21 -6.35 11.91
N GLU A 115 -25.55 -5.14 11.85
CA GLU A 115 -25.34 -3.97 12.83
C GLU A 115 -25.57 -2.49 12.21
N GLU A 116 -25.30 -1.20 12.67
CA GLU A 116 -24.72 -0.38 13.82
C GLU A 116 -25.13 1.20 13.77
N SER A 117 -24.59 2.21 14.55
CA SER A 117 -25.02 3.70 14.60
C SER A 117 -24.09 4.83 15.25
N GLN A 118 -24.39 6.19 15.18
CA GLN A 118 -23.50 7.37 15.64
C GLN A 118 -24.14 8.84 15.88
N ASP A 119 -23.36 9.88 16.34
CA ASP A 119 -23.45 11.43 16.26
C ASP A 119 -24.32 12.37 17.22
N VAL A 120 -24.19 13.73 17.48
CA VAL A 120 -23.17 14.89 17.46
C VAL A 120 -23.71 16.29 18.06
N ALA A 121 -22.92 17.33 18.49
CA ALA A 121 -23.37 18.70 19.00
C ALA A 121 -22.34 19.94 19.14
N ILE A 122 -22.76 21.26 19.26
CA ILE A 122 -21.96 22.56 19.49
C ILE A 122 -22.89 23.86 19.78
N ILE A 123 -22.66 25.20 20.05
CA ILE A 123 -21.66 26.35 20.37
C ILE A 123 -22.47 27.66 20.92
N GLU A 124 -22.17 28.97 21.25
CA GLU A 124 -21.12 30.08 21.50
C GLU A 124 -21.76 31.29 22.37
N LYS A 125 -21.56 32.66 22.55
CA LYS A 125 -20.80 33.96 22.20
C LYS A 125 -21.15 35.14 23.25
N GLU A 126 -20.83 36.49 23.31
CA GLU A 126 -19.74 37.51 22.96
C GLU A 126 -20.06 39.04 23.39
N THR A 127 -19.14 40.06 23.26
CA THR A 127 -19.25 41.61 23.34
C THR A 127 -19.09 42.39 24.73
N VAL A 128 -18.94 43.76 25.00
CA VAL A 128 -18.96 45.15 24.35
C VAL A 128 -18.29 46.32 25.23
N GLU A 129 -17.99 47.59 24.77
CA GLU A 129 -17.35 48.77 25.54
C GLU A 129 -17.42 50.23 24.88
N ASN A 130 -17.29 51.42 25.59
CA ASN A 130 -16.74 52.79 25.12
C ASN A 130 -16.73 54.07 26.09
N SER A 131 -15.86 55.14 25.89
CA SER A 131 -15.79 56.54 26.55
C SER A 131 -14.59 57.47 26.05
N ASN A 132 -14.24 58.76 26.43
CA ASN A 132 -14.83 60.11 26.83
C ASN A 132 -13.70 61.25 26.99
N SER A 133 -13.92 62.62 26.98
CA SER A 133 -12.81 63.69 27.00
C SER A 133 -13.05 65.26 27.27
N ASP A 134 -11.96 66.01 27.67
CA ASP A 134 -11.54 67.49 27.72
C ASP A 134 -12.36 68.66 28.41
N ILE A 135 -11.79 69.90 28.49
CA ILE A 135 -12.21 71.12 29.28
C ILE A 135 -11.91 72.51 28.57
N LYS A 136 -12.14 73.71 29.21
CA LYS A 136 -12.55 75.01 28.55
C LYS A 136 -12.46 76.37 29.36
N GLU A 137 -11.29 77.04 29.49
CA GLU A 137 -11.08 78.34 30.19
C GLU A 137 -10.13 79.31 29.41
N ARG A 138 -10.60 80.43 28.79
CA ARG A 138 -10.19 80.88 27.42
C ARG A 138 -8.85 81.59 27.08
N GLU A 139 -8.37 82.64 27.75
CA GLU A 139 -7.04 83.19 27.39
C GLU A 139 -5.92 82.29 27.92
N ALA A 140 -6.17 81.65 29.06
CA ALA A 140 -5.46 80.47 29.47
C ALA A 140 -5.55 79.39 28.36
N GLU A 141 -6.72 79.06 27.79
CA GLU A 141 -6.85 78.15 26.64
C GLU A 141 -5.96 78.57 25.47
N LEU A 142 -5.59 79.83 25.23
CA LEU A 142 -4.73 80.18 24.09
C LEU A 142 -3.24 79.88 24.37
N GLN A 143 -2.74 80.20 25.56
CA GLN A 143 -1.40 79.79 26.01
C GLN A 143 -1.34 78.25 26.15
N LEU A 144 -2.34 77.69 26.82
CA LEU A 144 -2.60 76.27 26.97
C LEU A 144 -2.87 75.59 25.62
N ALA A 145 -3.36 76.28 24.57
CA ALA A 145 -3.52 75.72 23.22
C ALA A 145 -2.19 75.69 22.48
N LYS A 146 -1.30 76.67 22.69
CA LYS A 146 0.08 76.59 22.17
C LYS A 146 0.87 75.49 22.89
N GLN A 147 0.67 75.33 24.20
CA GLN A 147 1.25 74.22 24.97
C GLN A 147 0.61 72.87 24.59
N LYS A 148 -0.72 72.75 24.54
CA LYS A 148 -1.46 71.59 24.02
C LYS A 148 -1.04 71.27 22.60
N LEU A 149 -0.82 72.25 21.72
CA LEU A 149 -0.37 72.01 20.34
C LEU A 149 1.09 71.52 20.30
N ALA A 150 2.00 72.11 21.04
CA ALA A 150 3.38 71.63 21.15
C ALA A 150 3.45 70.22 21.77
N GLN A 151 2.60 69.95 22.77
CA GLN A 151 2.44 68.65 23.40
C GLN A 151 1.77 67.63 22.47
N GLN A 152 0.73 68.01 21.72
CA GLN A 152 0.09 67.19 20.68
C GLN A 152 1.06 66.89 19.54
N ILE A 153 1.92 67.83 19.15
CA ILE A 153 3.00 67.59 18.19
C ILE A 153 3.96 66.53 18.75
N LYS A 154 4.44 66.68 20.00
CA LYS A 154 5.32 65.71 20.66
C LYS A 154 4.65 64.33 20.85
N GLU A 155 3.38 64.30 21.24
CA GLU A 155 2.56 63.09 21.37
C GLU A 155 2.31 62.44 20.01
N SER A 156 2.15 63.22 18.94
CA SER A 156 2.04 62.72 17.56
C SER A 156 3.36 62.20 17.01
N GLU A 157 4.50 62.82 17.35
CA GLU A 157 5.82 62.30 17.04
C GLU A 157 6.09 60.98 17.78
N GLU A 158 5.73 60.90 19.06
CA GLU A 158 5.85 59.66 19.83
C GLU A 158 4.89 58.59 19.31
N ALA A 159 3.66 58.94 18.95
CA ALA A 159 2.72 58.03 18.32
C ALA A 159 3.22 57.54 16.94
N PHE A 160 3.81 58.42 16.13
CA PHE A 160 4.41 58.07 14.85
C PHE A 160 5.63 57.15 15.02
N LYS A 161 6.51 57.43 15.99
CA LYS A 161 7.63 56.54 16.35
C LYS A 161 7.13 55.16 16.80
N ARG A 162 6.13 55.11 17.69
CA ARG A 162 5.47 53.86 18.13
C ARG A 162 4.80 53.12 16.95
N GLN A 163 4.20 53.84 16.00
CA GLN A 163 3.62 53.27 14.78
C GLN A 163 4.70 52.70 13.85
N GLN A 164 5.82 53.40 13.67
CA GLN A 164 6.96 52.93 12.89
C GLN A 164 7.59 51.67 13.50
N GLU A 165 7.79 51.64 14.82
CA GLU A 165 8.21 50.42 15.54
C GLU A 165 7.22 49.26 15.39
N ALA A 166 5.91 49.54 15.46
CA ALA A 166 4.88 48.52 15.28
C ALA A 166 4.85 47.98 13.84
N LEU A 167 5.12 48.82 12.84
CA LEU A 167 5.28 48.40 11.45
C LEU A 167 6.55 47.55 11.24
N LEU A 168 7.67 47.92 11.87
CA LEU A 168 8.90 47.12 11.84
C LEU A 168 8.69 45.74 12.49
N LYS A 169 8.06 45.68 13.67
CA LYS A 169 7.71 44.42 14.36
C LYS A 169 6.80 43.54 13.49
N LYS A 170 5.76 44.10 12.87
CA LYS A 170 4.91 43.38 11.90
C LYS A 170 5.67 42.90 10.66
N ASN A 171 6.62 43.67 10.15
CA ASN A 171 7.45 43.27 9.01
C ASN A 171 8.40 42.12 9.37
N GLU A 172 8.97 42.12 10.58
CA GLU A 172 9.71 40.97 11.10
C GLU A 172 8.82 39.73 11.26
N GLU A 173 7.61 39.88 11.78
CA GLU A 173 6.64 38.77 11.91
C GLU A 173 6.28 38.18 10.54
N LEU A 174 5.98 39.03 9.55
CA LEU A 174 5.73 38.61 8.17
C LEU A 174 6.95 37.90 7.56
N SER A 175 8.17 38.39 7.80
CA SER A 175 9.41 37.74 7.36
C SER A 175 9.61 36.37 8.04
N LYS A 176 9.35 36.26 9.35
CA LYS A 176 9.39 34.99 10.09
C LYS A 176 8.33 34.00 9.55
N LEU A 177 7.17 34.49 9.12
CA LEU A 177 6.06 33.69 8.59
C LEU A 177 6.31 33.21 7.15
N ASP A 178 6.82 34.08 6.27
CA ASP A 178 7.25 33.72 4.91
C ASP A 178 8.39 32.68 4.92
N ASN A 179 9.37 32.83 5.81
CA ASN A 179 10.44 31.83 5.97
C ASN A 179 9.92 30.47 6.46
N LYS A 180 8.95 30.43 7.39
CA LYS A 180 8.25 29.19 7.76
C LYS A 180 7.50 28.58 6.58
N LEU A 181 6.71 29.39 5.87
CA LEU A 181 5.89 28.95 4.74
C LEU A 181 6.75 28.43 3.57
N LYS A 182 7.95 28.99 3.35
CA LYS A 182 8.97 28.45 2.43
C LYS A 182 9.53 27.10 2.90
N ALA A 183 9.86 26.96 4.18
CA ALA A 183 10.35 25.71 4.75
C ALA A 183 9.28 24.59 4.70
N GLU A 184 8.03 24.91 5.02
CA GLU A 184 6.87 24.01 4.93
C GLU A 184 6.61 23.56 3.49
N LYS A 185 6.59 24.50 2.52
CA LYS A 185 6.48 24.16 1.09
C LYS A 185 7.59 23.22 0.63
N LYS A 186 8.84 23.43 1.08
CA LYS A 186 9.96 22.52 0.79
C LYS A 186 9.73 21.14 1.42
N ALA A 187 9.38 21.08 2.70
CA ALA A 187 9.14 19.83 3.41
C ALA A 187 7.98 19.01 2.82
N ILE A 188 6.93 19.67 2.32
CA ILE A 188 5.82 19.03 1.60
C ILE A 188 6.32 18.45 0.26
N LYS A 189 7.09 19.21 -0.52
CA LYS A 189 7.66 18.74 -1.79
C LYS A 189 8.64 17.57 -1.59
N ASP A 190 9.49 17.66 -0.58
CA ASP A 190 10.48 16.63 -0.25
C ASP A 190 9.76 15.32 0.17
N LYS A 191 8.72 15.40 1.01
CA LYS A 191 7.85 14.25 1.37
C LYS A 191 7.14 13.64 0.16
N LEU A 192 6.54 14.45 -0.70
CA LEU A 192 5.87 13.96 -1.92
C LEU A 192 6.87 13.26 -2.86
N THR A 193 8.09 13.78 -2.96
CA THR A 193 9.18 13.15 -3.73
C THR A 193 9.60 11.81 -3.10
N GLU A 194 9.65 11.70 -1.78
CA GLU A 194 9.95 10.46 -1.06
C GLU A 194 8.82 9.42 -1.22
N GLU A 195 7.55 9.84 -1.15
CA GLU A 195 6.39 8.98 -1.34
C GLU A 195 6.28 8.45 -2.78
N ASN A 196 6.50 9.32 -3.78
CA ASN A 196 6.58 8.90 -5.18
C ASN A 196 7.71 7.89 -5.39
N ARG A 197 8.89 8.08 -4.77
CA ARG A 197 9.99 7.10 -4.81
C ARG A 197 9.60 5.76 -4.19
N LYS A 198 8.90 5.75 -3.05
CA LYS A 198 8.42 4.50 -2.41
C LYS A 198 7.45 3.75 -3.32
N LYS A 199 6.43 4.42 -3.87
CA LYS A 199 5.48 3.85 -4.84
C LYS A 199 6.15 3.34 -6.12
N ILE A 200 7.18 4.04 -6.61
CA ILE A 200 8.00 3.57 -7.74
C ILE A 200 8.71 2.27 -7.38
N MET A 201 9.39 2.18 -6.23
CA MET A 201 10.08 0.96 -5.80
C MET A 201 9.11 -0.20 -5.58
N GLU A 202 7.96 0.04 -4.95
CA GLU A 202 6.88 -0.94 -4.77
C GLU A 202 6.43 -1.50 -6.14
N TYR A 203 6.19 -0.64 -7.13
CA TYR A 203 5.82 -1.09 -8.47
C TYR A 203 6.97 -1.79 -9.22
N GLU A 204 8.23 -1.36 -9.05
CA GLU A 204 9.40 -1.99 -9.69
C GLU A 204 9.67 -3.41 -9.13
N ASP A 205 9.57 -3.60 -7.81
CA ASP A 205 9.66 -4.93 -7.18
C ASP A 205 8.51 -5.84 -7.64
N ASP A 206 7.27 -5.33 -7.69
CA ASP A 206 6.09 -6.12 -8.09
C ASP A 206 6.05 -6.41 -9.60
N ILE A 207 6.67 -5.56 -10.44
CA ILE A 207 6.94 -5.87 -11.85
C ILE A 207 7.95 -7.01 -11.96
N SER A 208 9.07 -6.95 -11.23
CA SER A 208 10.12 -7.97 -11.25
C SER A 208 9.58 -9.36 -10.87
N VAL A 209 8.73 -9.43 -9.84
CA VAL A 209 8.02 -10.66 -9.45
C VAL A 209 7.06 -11.13 -10.56
N ASN A 210 6.25 -10.23 -11.12
CA ASN A 210 5.32 -10.59 -12.19
C ASN A 210 6.04 -11.04 -13.48
N GLU A 211 7.22 -10.48 -13.81
CA GLU A 211 8.01 -10.85 -15.00
C GLU A 211 8.60 -12.26 -14.87
N GLU A 212 9.16 -12.62 -13.72
CA GLU A 212 9.62 -13.99 -13.43
C GLU A 212 8.45 -14.99 -13.45
N MET A 213 7.28 -14.61 -12.92
CA MET A 213 6.04 -15.42 -13.00
C MET A 213 5.54 -15.58 -14.45
N LEU A 214 5.65 -14.54 -15.28
CA LEU A 214 5.24 -14.57 -16.68
C LEU A 214 6.18 -15.45 -17.52
N LEU A 215 7.51 -15.35 -17.30
CA LEU A 215 8.52 -16.17 -17.96
C LEU A 215 8.35 -17.66 -17.61
N SER A 216 8.42 -18.00 -16.32
CA SER A 216 8.29 -19.38 -15.85
C SER A 216 6.92 -19.99 -16.17
N GLY A 217 5.86 -19.19 -16.14
CA GLY A 217 4.53 -19.59 -16.57
C GLY A 217 4.41 -19.85 -18.08
N ARG A 218 5.04 -19.04 -18.93
CA ARG A 218 5.11 -19.27 -20.39
C ARG A 218 5.91 -20.53 -20.73
N GLU A 219 7.01 -20.81 -20.03
CA GLU A 219 7.72 -22.10 -20.17
C GLU A 219 6.83 -23.29 -19.80
N GLY A 220 6.15 -23.23 -18.65
CA GLY A 220 5.26 -24.30 -18.19
C GLY A 220 4.09 -24.54 -19.14
N LEU A 221 3.49 -23.47 -19.65
CA LEU A 221 2.43 -23.50 -20.67
C LEU A 221 2.89 -24.20 -21.95
N ASN A 222 4.07 -23.84 -22.48
CA ASN A 222 4.61 -24.45 -23.70
C ASN A 222 4.85 -25.95 -23.50
N ARG A 223 5.41 -26.37 -22.36
CA ARG A 223 5.61 -27.80 -22.04
C ARG A 223 4.30 -28.58 -21.96
N GLU A 224 3.22 -28.01 -21.42
CA GLU A 224 1.90 -28.70 -21.41
C GLU A 224 1.24 -28.72 -22.81
N LYS A 225 1.44 -27.68 -23.64
CA LYS A 225 1.03 -27.71 -25.05
C LYS A 225 1.77 -28.81 -25.82
N GLU A 226 3.08 -28.89 -25.68
CA GLU A 226 3.94 -29.91 -26.32
C GLU A 226 3.50 -31.33 -25.92
N LYS A 227 3.29 -31.58 -24.62
CA LYS A 227 2.76 -32.87 -24.12
C LYS A 227 1.37 -33.20 -24.69
N LEU A 228 0.48 -32.21 -24.78
CA LEU A 228 -0.86 -32.43 -25.34
C LEU A 228 -0.80 -32.75 -26.83
N GLU A 229 0.04 -32.07 -27.61
CA GLU A 229 0.24 -32.37 -29.04
C GLU A 229 0.97 -33.68 -29.29
N ALA A 230 1.90 -34.10 -28.42
CA ALA A 230 2.50 -35.43 -28.46
C ALA A 230 1.43 -36.51 -28.21
N ALA A 231 0.69 -36.41 -27.10
CA ALA A 231 -0.32 -37.40 -26.73
C ALA A 231 -1.50 -37.48 -27.72
N LYS A 232 -1.86 -36.37 -28.38
CA LYS A 232 -2.80 -36.36 -29.51
C LYS A 232 -2.28 -37.19 -30.71
N LYS A 233 -1.00 -37.10 -31.04
CA LYS A 233 -0.37 -37.84 -32.17
C LYS A 233 -0.16 -39.32 -31.86
N GLU A 234 0.14 -39.64 -30.60
CA GLU A 234 0.27 -41.01 -30.10
C GLU A 234 -1.08 -41.73 -29.95
N GLY A 235 -2.19 -40.98 -29.90
CA GLY A 235 -3.50 -41.52 -29.55
C GLY A 235 -3.63 -41.94 -28.07
N SER A 236 -2.72 -41.48 -27.21
CA SER A 236 -2.58 -41.91 -25.81
C SER A 236 -3.57 -41.22 -24.84
N LEU A 237 -4.52 -40.41 -25.36
CA LEU A 237 -5.58 -39.74 -24.59
C LEU A 237 -6.94 -39.86 -25.27
N ASP A 238 -7.99 -40.05 -24.46
CA ASP A 238 -9.37 -39.92 -24.92
C ASP A 238 -9.77 -38.47 -25.22
N LYS A 239 -10.89 -38.29 -25.95
CA LYS A 239 -11.39 -36.97 -26.36
C LYS A 239 -11.73 -36.06 -25.18
N GLU A 240 -12.19 -36.60 -24.06
CA GLU A 240 -12.57 -35.83 -22.88
C GLU A 240 -11.32 -35.35 -22.12
N ALA A 241 -10.28 -36.18 -22.01
CA ALA A 241 -8.97 -35.81 -21.47
C ALA A 241 -8.29 -34.71 -22.32
N ILE A 242 -8.41 -34.78 -23.65
CA ILE A 242 -7.95 -33.72 -24.57
C ILE A 242 -8.69 -32.40 -24.32
N VAL A 243 -10.03 -32.41 -24.19
CA VAL A 243 -10.82 -31.22 -23.86
C VAL A 243 -10.46 -30.65 -22.49
N ARG A 244 -10.35 -31.50 -21.46
CA ARG A 244 -9.94 -31.11 -20.10
C ARG A 244 -8.56 -30.44 -20.07
N LYS A 245 -7.55 -31.03 -20.74
CA LYS A 245 -6.20 -30.43 -20.85
C LYS A 245 -6.20 -29.11 -21.62
N THR A 246 -6.95 -29.02 -22.72
CA THR A 246 -7.09 -27.77 -23.50
C THR A 246 -7.67 -26.63 -22.64
N SER A 247 -8.72 -26.92 -21.85
CA SER A 247 -9.34 -25.95 -20.93
C SER A 247 -8.42 -25.53 -19.75
N VAL A 248 -7.44 -26.36 -19.36
CA VAL A 248 -6.39 -25.95 -18.40
C VAL A 248 -5.39 -25.00 -19.08
N ILE A 249 -4.93 -25.33 -20.28
CA ILE A 249 -3.98 -24.51 -21.08
C ILE A 249 -4.57 -23.10 -21.32
N GLU A 250 -5.82 -23.00 -21.76
CA GLU A 250 -6.51 -21.71 -21.94
C GLU A 250 -6.62 -20.88 -20.64
N ARG A 251 -6.84 -21.53 -19.49
CA ARG A 251 -6.94 -20.85 -18.19
C ARG A 251 -5.58 -20.35 -17.72
N ILE A 252 -4.51 -21.09 -18.01
CA ILE A 252 -3.13 -20.63 -17.78
C ILE A 252 -2.83 -19.43 -18.67
N GLU A 253 -3.14 -19.47 -19.97
CA GLU A 253 -3.01 -18.31 -20.88
C GLU A 253 -3.76 -17.08 -20.38
N LYS A 254 -5.04 -17.23 -19.99
CA LYS A 254 -5.87 -16.13 -19.46
C LYS A 254 -5.27 -15.50 -18.19
N ARG A 255 -4.55 -16.28 -17.35
CA ARG A 255 -3.80 -15.76 -16.18
C ARG A 255 -2.50 -15.06 -16.59
N LEU A 256 -1.70 -15.64 -17.49
CA LEU A 256 -0.45 -15.02 -17.96
C LEU A 256 -0.72 -13.70 -18.69
N ASN A 257 -1.74 -13.67 -19.55
CA ASN A 257 -2.20 -12.46 -20.23
C ASN A 257 -2.85 -11.43 -19.28
N LYS A 258 -3.08 -11.76 -17.99
CA LYS A 258 -3.46 -10.79 -16.94
C LYS A 258 -2.21 -10.23 -16.25
N ILE A 259 -1.24 -11.09 -15.90
CA ILE A 259 0.07 -10.71 -15.34
C ILE A 259 0.81 -9.73 -16.27
N GLU A 260 0.78 -9.99 -17.58
CA GLU A 260 1.39 -9.12 -18.61
C GLU A 260 0.77 -7.71 -18.62
N ARG A 261 -0.56 -7.59 -18.60
CA ARG A 261 -1.25 -6.29 -18.51
C ARG A 261 -1.05 -5.59 -17.15
N GLU A 262 -0.87 -6.34 -16.07
CA GLU A 262 -0.50 -5.76 -14.77
C GLU A 262 0.91 -5.18 -14.78
N ILE A 263 1.86 -5.83 -15.46
CA ILE A 263 3.22 -5.29 -15.67
C ILE A 263 3.15 -3.99 -16.49
N GLU A 264 2.42 -3.98 -17.60
CA GLU A 264 2.25 -2.78 -18.44
C GLU A 264 1.63 -1.62 -17.66
N THR A 265 0.55 -1.88 -16.92
CA THR A 265 -0.15 -0.89 -16.09
C THR A 265 0.78 -0.30 -15.02
N LYS A 266 1.58 -1.12 -14.34
CA LYS A 266 2.56 -0.66 -13.35
C LYS A 266 3.70 0.12 -14.00
N LYS A 267 4.18 -0.29 -15.19
CA LYS A 267 5.19 0.46 -15.98
C LYS A 267 4.68 1.85 -16.40
N GLU A 268 3.40 1.98 -16.75
CA GLU A 268 2.79 3.29 -16.98
C GLU A 268 2.66 4.13 -15.71
N ALA A 269 2.26 3.52 -14.59
CA ALA A 269 2.16 4.21 -13.31
C ALA A 269 3.53 4.77 -12.87
N ILE A 270 4.61 4.00 -13.03
CA ILE A 270 5.99 4.46 -12.82
C ILE A 270 6.35 5.63 -13.74
N LYS A 271 6.00 5.60 -15.04
CA LYS A 271 6.25 6.72 -15.95
C LYS A 271 5.54 8.00 -15.47
N LYS A 272 4.29 7.88 -15.01
CA LYS A 272 3.50 9.00 -14.46
C LYS A 272 4.13 9.55 -13.17
N LEU A 273 4.56 8.68 -12.25
CA LEU A 273 5.24 9.05 -10.99
C LEU A 273 6.67 9.61 -11.17
N LYS A 274 7.35 9.29 -12.29
CA LYS A 274 8.67 9.84 -12.64
C LYS A 274 8.60 11.14 -13.45
N GLY A 275 7.41 11.54 -13.91
CA GLY A 275 7.16 12.76 -14.68
C GLY A 275 6.42 13.87 -13.90
N ALA A 276 6.30 13.72 -12.58
CA ALA A 276 5.58 14.62 -11.67
C ALA A 276 6.49 15.07 -10.50
#